data_AF-A0A9D6JM06-F1
#
_entry.id   AF-A0A9D6JM06-F1
#
_cell.length_a   1.000
_cell.length_b   1.000
_cell.length_c   1.000
_cell.angle_alpha   90.00
_cell.angle_beta   90.00
_cell.angle_gamma   90.00
#
_symmetry.space_group_name_H-M   'P 1'
#
loop_
_entity.id
_entity.type
_entity.pdbx_description
1 polymer ?
#
loop_
_entity_poly.entity_id
_entity_poly.type
_entity_poly.pdbx_seq_one_letter_code
_entity_poly.pdbx_strand_id
1 'polypeptide(L)'
;MDTATRLDPKRVETIFMDCLFNEGEDTRTHIRAEGVTTTVGFHPGRLESHRVEIGAMLDELPDGFKASQGGGQSFLQACEDRHGHQWTGFHQRMEQLFQLGIAIGKVKLKVPRQHWHTLPGGMPYYVVAD
;
A
#
# COMPACT_ATOMS: atom_id res chain seq x y z
N MET A 1 8.66 26.12 10.66
CA MET A 1 8.06 25.72 9.37
C MET A 1 8.47 24.28 9.16
N ASP A 2 7.63 23.37 9.63
CA ASP A 2 7.90 21.94 9.53
C ASP A 2 7.58 21.52 8.09
N THR A 3 8.61 21.08 7.36
CA THR A 3 8.51 20.88 5.92
C THR A 3 8.40 19.39 5.63
N ALA A 4 7.31 19.05 4.95
CA ALA A 4 6.99 17.79 4.28
C ALA A 4 6.42 16.66 5.16
N THR A 5 5.09 16.66 5.32
CA THR A 5 4.36 15.39 5.21
C THR A 5 4.63 14.84 3.81
N ARG A 6 5.41 13.75 3.71
CA ARG A 6 5.81 13.14 2.43
C ARG A 6 4.81 12.13 1.89
N LEU A 7 3.87 11.67 2.71
CA LEU A 7 2.80 10.78 2.30
C LEU A 7 1.53 11.59 2.03
N ASP A 8 1.22 11.85 0.77
CA ASP A 8 0.03 12.62 0.35
C ASP A 8 -1.08 11.68 -0.15
N PRO A 9 -2.29 11.72 0.45
CA PRO A 9 -3.40 10.86 0.03
C PRO A 9 -3.84 11.12 -1.41
N LYS A 10 -3.73 12.36 -1.92
CA LYS A 10 -4.06 12.65 -3.33
C LYS A 10 -3.02 12.06 -4.28
N ARG A 11 -1.76 12.01 -3.86
CA ARG A 11 -0.69 11.42 -4.67
C ARG A 11 -0.83 9.90 -4.77
N VAL A 12 -1.15 9.24 -3.65
CA VAL A 12 -1.49 7.80 -3.64
C VAL A 12 -2.64 7.51 -4.59
N GLU A 13 -3.71 8.31 -4.56
CA GLU A 13 -4.84 8.18 -5.50
C GLU A 13 -4.40 8.26 -6.95
N THR A 14 -3.64 9.30 -7.27
CA THR A 14 -3.24 9.63 -8.63
C THR A 14 -2.41 8.48 -9.21
N ILE A 15 -1.42 8.00 -8.46
CA ILE A 15 -0.58 6.87 -8.88
C ILE A 15 -1.40 5.60 -8.98
N PHE A 16 -2.28 5.34 -8.01
CA PHE A 16 -3.14 4.15 -8.04
C PHE A 16 -3.98 4.09 -9.31
N MET A 17 -4.66 5.19 -9.65
CA MET A 17 -5.50 5.28 -10.85
C MET A 17 -4.67 5.22 -12.14
N ASP A 18 -3.52 5.88 -12.17
CA ASP A 18 -2.61 5.83 -13.33
C ASP A 18 -2.06 4.43 -13.56
N CYS A 19 -1.90 3.61 -12.51
CA CYS A 19 -1.48 2.22 -12.64
C CYS A 19 -2.58 1.28 -13.17
N LEU A 20 -3.82 1.73 -13.33
CA LEU A 20 -4.91 0.90 -13.88
C LEU A 20 -4.86 0.85 -15.41
N PHE A 21 -5.61 -0.09 -15.98
CA PHE A 21 -5.86 -0.14 -17.42
C PHE A 21 -6.90 0.92 -17.82
N ASN A 22 -6.77 1.45 -19.03
CA ASN A 22 -7.82 2.23 -19.67
C ASN A 22 -8.90 1.32 -20.27
N GLU A 23 -10.06 1.90 -20.54
CA GLU A 23 -11.14 1.20 -21.24
C GLU A 23 -10.67 0.72 -22.63
N GLY A 24 -10.95 -0.55 -22.93
CA GLY A 24 -10.58 -1.19 -24.21
C GLY A 24 -9.18 -1.80 -24.26
N GLU A 25 -8.37 -1.68 -23.20
CA GLU A 25 -7.04 -2.31 -23.14
C GLU A 25 -7.11 -3.82 -22.83
N ASP A 26 -6.12 -4.57 -23.31
CA ASP A 26 -5.97 -6.00 -22.99
C ASP A 26 -5.44 -6.19 -21.55
N THR A 27 -6.25 -6.79 -20.68
CA THR A 27 -5.96 -6.95 -19.25
C THR A 27 -5.36 -8.30 -18.89
N ARG A 28 -5.06 -9.17 -19.86
CA ARG A 28 -4.54 -10.53 -19.60
C ARG A 28 -3.19 -10.55 -18.86
N THR A 29 -2.40 -9.50 -19.02
CA THR A 29 -1.07 -9.37 -18.39
C THR A 29 -1.11 -8.62 -17.06
N HIS A 30 -2.28 -8.39 -16.46
CA HIS A 30 -2.39 -7.61 -15.23
C HIS A 30 -1.53 -8.19 -14.09
N ILE A 31 -0.99 -7.29 -13.27
CA ILE A 31 -0.39 -7.66 -11.99
C ILE A 31 -1.47 -7.58 -10.92
N ARG A 32 -1.81 -8.73 -10.35
CA ARG A 32 -2.88 -8.85 -9.35
C ARG A 32 -2.39 -8.48 -7.96
N ALA A 33 -3.13 -7.62 -7.26
CA ALA A 33 -2.91 -7.26 -5.86
C ALA A 33 -4.21 -7.41 -5.05
N GLU A 34 -4.16 -8.24 -4.01
CA GLU A 34 -5.28 -8.41 -3.08
C GLU A 34 -5.21 -7.36 -1.98
N GLY A 35 -6.31 -6.62 -1.79
CA GLY A 35 -6.51 -5.70 -0.67
C GLY A 35 -7.42 -6.26 0.42
N VAL A 36 -7.83 -5.39 1.33
CA VAL A 36 -8.77 -5.71 2.41
C VAL A 36 -10.16 -5.96 1.84
N THR A 37 -10.68 -5.02 1.06
CA THR A 37 -12.04 -5.04 0.53
C THR A 37 -12.09 -5.35 -0.97
N THR A 38 -11.02 -5.05 -1.70
CA THR A 38 -10.97 -5.18 -3.16
C THR A 38 -9.75 -5.95 -3.65
N THR A 39 -9.84 -6.54 -4.84
CA THR A 39 -8.68 -7.05 -5.59
C THR A 39 -8.54 -6.24 -6.85
N VAL A 40 -7.31 -5.83 -7.17
CA VAL A 40 -7.00 -4.92 -8.27
C VAL A 40 -6.05 -5.60 -9.24
N GLY A 41 -6.24 -5.35 -10.54
CA GLY A 41 -5.31 -5.73 -11.59
C GLY A 41 -4.64 -4.49 -12.17
N PHE A 42 -3.35 -4.31 -11.93
CA PHE A 42 -2.58 -3.17 -12.42
C PHE A 42 -1.96 -3.43 -13.79
N HIS A 43 -1.87 -2.38 -14.60
CA HIS A 43 -1.15 -2.36 -15.85
C HIS A 43 0.36 -2.45 -15.58
N PRO A 44 1.08 -3.49 -16.06
CA PRO A 44 2.50 -3.72 -15.70
C PRO A 44 3.42 -2.54 -16.00
N GLY A 45 3.31 -1.95 -17.19
CA GLY A 45 4.16 -0.83 -17.61
C GLY A 45 3.99 0.43 -16.76
N ARG A 46 2.75 0.82 -16.45
CA ARG A 46 2.43 2.00 -15.62
C ARG A 46 2.80 1.78 -14.15
N LEU A 47 2.56 0.57 -13.66
CA LEU A 47 3.02 0.19 -12.33
C LEU A 47 4.55 0.30 -12.22
N GLU A 48 5.28 -0.20 -13.20
CA GLU A 48 6.74 -0.15 -13.20
C GLU A 48 7.26 1.29 -13.29
N SER A 49 6.63 2.18 -14.08
CA SER A 49 7.04 3.59 -14.15
C SER A 49 6.91 4.33 -12.81
N HIS A 50 6.06 3.86 -11.90
CA HIS A 50 5.90 4.43 -10.56
C HIS A 50 6.62 3.65 -9.45
N ARG A 51 7.36 2.57 -9.76
CA ARG A 51 7.98 1.68 -8.76
C ARG A 51 8.79 2.43 -7.70
N VAL A 52 9.63 3.38 -8.14
CA VAL A 52 10.51 4.15 -7.23
C VAL A 52 9.68 5.02 -6.29
N GLU A 53 8.66 5.69 -6.82
CA GLU A 53 7.81 6.58 -6.04
C GLU A 53 6.91 5.81 -5.06
N ILE A 54 6.36 4.65 -5.49
CA ILE A 54 5.64 3.74 -4.60
C ILE A 54 6.56 3.29 -3.45
N GLY A 55 7.81 2.96 -3.75
CA GLY A 55 8.82 2.65 -2.74
C GLY A 55 9.00 3.79 -1.73
N ALA A 56 9.19 5.02 -2.21
CA ALA A 56 9.35 6.19 -1.34
C ALA A 56 8.11 6.44 -0.46
N MET A 57 6.90 6.27 -1.00
CA MET A 57 5.66 6.38 -0.21
C MET A 57 5.59 5.30 0.89
N LEU A 58 6.00 4.07 0.59
CA LEU A 58 6.08 3.01 1.60
C LEU A 58 7.15 3.30 2.66
N ASP A 59 8.22 4.02 2.33
CA ASP A 59 9.28 4.48 3.24
C ASP A 59 8.84 5.56 4.24
N GLU A 60 7.67 6.15 4.00
CA GLU A 60 7.02 7.08 4.92
C GLU A 60 6.02 6.40 5.86
N LEU A 61 5.77 5.09 5.73
CA LEU A 61 5.01 4.35 6.73
C LEU A 61 5.82 4.19 8.03
N PRO A 62 5.14 4.03 9.18
CA PRO A 62 5.81 3.79 10.46
C PRO A 62 6.85 2.68 10.39
N ASP A 63 7.96 2.88 11.10
CA ASP A 63 9.10 1.96 11.21
C ASP A 63 8.67 0.52 11.60
N GLY A 64 7.54 0.36 12.29
CA GLY A 64 6.97 -0.95 12.62
C GLY A 64 6.60 -1.81 11.40
N PHE A 65 6.28 -1.20 10.26
CA PHE A 65 6.00 -1.91 9.01
C PHE A 65 7.26 -2.47 8.34
N LYS A 66 8.44 -1.94 8.64
CA LYS A 66 9.70 -2.27 7.97
C LYS A 66 10.21 -3.63 8.36
N ALA A 67 10.68 -4.41 7.38
CA ALA A 67 11.21 -5.75 7.62
C ALA A 67 12.46 -5.72 8.49
N SER A 68 13.32 -4.73 8.29
CA SER A 68 14.57 -4.56 9.03
C SER A 68 14.38 -4.06 10.47
N GLN A 69 13.20 -3.52 10.80
CA GLN A 69 12.92 -2.90 12.11
C GLN A 69 11.79 -3.64 12.84
N GLY A 70 10.52 -3.32 12.57
CA GLY A 70 9.39 -3.91 13.30
C GLY A 70 8.97 -5.30 12.85
N GLY A 71 9.37 -5.73 11.65
CA GLY A 71 9.02 -7.05 11.10
C GLY A 71 7.55 -7.19 10.65
N GLY A 72 6.80 -6.09 10.68
CA GLY A 72 5.43 -5.94 10.22
C GLY A 72 4.49 -5.34 11.27
N GLN A 73 3.44 -4.63 10.81
CA GLN A 73 2.50 -3.91 11.67
C GLN A 73 1.06 -4.03 11.13
N SER A 74 0.08 -3.80 12.00
CA SER A 74 -1.35 -3.83 11.65
C SER A 74 -1.67 -2.75 10.63
N PHE A 75 -2.49 -3.06 9.63
CA PHE A 75 -3.08 -2.11 8.69
C PHE A 75 -3.71 -0.89 9.38
N LEU A 76 -4.31 -1.09 10.57
CA LEU A 76 -4.93 -0.01 11.34
C LEU A 76 -3.96 1.08 11.80
N GLN A 77 -2.66 0.79 11.80
CA GLN A 77 -1.60 1.75 12.16
C GLN A 77 -1.09 2.54 10.96
N ALA A 78 -1.50 2.18 9.74
CA ALA A 78 -1.09 2.89 8.53
C ALA A 78 -1.82 4.22 8.32
N CYS A 79 -2.66 4.66 9.27
CA CYS A 79 -3.28 5.98 9.23
C CYS A 79 -2.30 7.10 9.58
N GLU A 80 -1.24 6.76 10.34
CA GLU A 80 -0.13 7.65 10.67
C GLU A 80 1.06 7.39 9.74
N ASP A 81 1.81 8.44 9.44
CA ASP A 81 3.12 8.34 8.80
C ASP A 81 4.21 8.06 9.85
N ARG A 82 5.46 7.89 9.40
CA ARG A 82 6.62 7.65 10.27
C ARG A 82 6.93 8.79 11.25
N HIS A 83 6.33 9.96 11.04
CA HIS A 83 6.49 11.13 11.90
C HIS A 83 5.34 11.27 12.90
N GLY A 84 4.38 10.34 12.90
CA GLY A 84 3.21 10.35 13.78
C GLY A 84 2.09 11.27 13.29
N HIS A 85 2.13 11.72 12.03
CA HIS A 85 1.07 12.54 11.46
C HIS A 85 0.02 11.67 10.77
N GLN A 86 -1.26 11.97 11.01
CA GLN A 86 -2.32 11.40 10.21
C GLN A 86 -2.28 11.94 8.78
N TRP A 87 -1.97 11.07 7.82
CA TRP A 87 -1.83 11.47 6.41
C TRP A 87 -3.10 11.24 5.59
N THR A 88 -4.07 10.48 6.10
CA THR A 88 -5.34 10.25 5.40
C THR A 88 -6.50 10.06 6.36
N GLY A 89 -7.69 10.52 5.94
CA GLY A 89 -8.96 10.27 6.64
C GLY A 89 -9.68 9.00 6.18
N PHE A 90 -9.14 8.25 5.21
CA PHE A 90 -9.82 7.10 4.59
C PHE A 90 -8.95 5.85 4.57
N HIS A 91 -9.46 4.75 5.14
CA HIS A 91 -8.81 3.42 5.07
C HIS A 91 -8.62 2.95 3.62
N GLN A 92 -9.52 3.34 2.71
CA GLN A 92 -9.38 3.04 1.28
C GLN A 92 -8.04 3.54 0.73
N ARG A 93 -7.55 4.70 1.18
CA ARG A 93 -6.28 5.24 0.68
C ARG A 93 -5.08 4.44 1.20
N MET A 94 -5.15 3.97 2.43
CA MET A 94 -4.15 3.07 3.00
C MET A 94 -4.15 1.74 2.23
N GLU A 95 -5.34 1.19 1.94
CA GLU A 95 -5.50 -0.05 1.18
C GLU A 95 -4.86 0.07 -0.21
N GLN A 96 -5.10 1.18 -0.91
CA GLN A 96 -4.50 1.45 -2.23
C GLN A 96 -2.96 1.48 -2.18
N LEU A 97 -2.38 2.12 -1.15
CA LEU A 97 -0.92 2.12 -0.97
C LEU A 97 -0.36 0.71 -0.77
N PHE A 98 -1.01 -0.11 0.06
CA PHE A 98 -0.59 -1.50 0.23
C PHE A 98 -0.78 -2.34 -1.03
N GLN A 99 -1.86 -2.14 -1.79
CA GLN A 99 -2.07 -2.83 -3.06
C GLN A 99 -0.98 -2.49 -4.08
N LEU A 100 -0.60 -1.21 -4.20
CA LEU A 100 0.56 -0.79 -5.00
C LEU A 100 1.84 -1.49 -4.54
N GLY A 101 2.09 -1.51 -3.23
CA GLY A 101 3.25 -2.17 -2.63
C GLY A 101 3.30 -3.68 -2.86
N ILE A 102 2.14 -4.35 -2.80
CA ILE A 102 2.00 -5.79 -3.09
C ILE A 102 2.31 -6.04 -4.56
N ALA A 103 1.76 -5.21 -5.45
CA ALA A 103 1.92 -5.35 -6.89
C ALA A 103 3.40 -5.19 -7.32
N ILE A 104 4.16 -4.29 -6.70
CA ILE A 104 5.61 -4.14 -6.97
C ILE A 104 6.49 -5.15 -6.21
N GLY A 105 5.89 -6.03 -5.39
CA GLY A 105 6.59 -7.06 -4.63
C GLY A 105 7.29 -6.57 -3.35
N LYS A 106 7.03 -5.34 -2.92
CA LYS A 106 7.62 -4.76 -1.69
C LYS A 106 6.80 -5.02 -0.44
N VAL A 107 5.50 -5.29 -0.55
CA VAL A 107 4.63 -5.58 0.60
C VAL A 107 4.25 -7.04 0.63
N LYS A 108 4.29 -7.64 1.82
CA LYS A 108 3.81 -9.00 2.07
C LYS A 108 2.84 -9.04 3.23
N LEU A 109 1.85 -9.91 3.15
CA LEU A 109 0.97 -10.23 4.26
C LEU A 109 1.66 -11.19 5.22
N LYS A 110 1.53 -10.92 6.52
CA LYS A 110 2.05 -11.81 7.58
C LYS A 110 1.11 -12.96 7.89
N VAL A 111 -0.19 -12.76 7.66
CA VAL A 111 -1.24 -13.70 8.03
C VAL A 111 -2.21 -13.86 6.84
N PRO A 112 -2.52 -15.09 6.42
CA PRO A 112 -3.49 -15.35 5.35
C PRO A 112 -4.88 -14.80 5.68
N ARG A 113 -5.62 -14.35 4.66
CA ARG A 113 -6.94 -13.70 4.78
C ARG A 113 -7.93 -14.46 5.65
N GLN A 114 -7.97 -15.79 5.53
CA GLN A 114 -8.87 -16.66 6.29
C GLN A 114 -8.70 -16.55 7.81
N HIS A 115 -7.55 -16.08 8.29
CA HIS A 115 -7.23 -15.94 9.72
C HIS A 115 -7.37 -14.51 10.24
N TRP A 116 -7.71 -13.51 9.41
CA TRP A 116 -7.77 -12.13 9.91
C TRP A 116 -8.83 -11.91 10.98
N HIS A 117 -9.89 -12.70 11.01
CA HIS A 117 -10.94 -12.62 12.03
C HIS A 117 -10.44 -12.82 13.46
N THR A 118 -9.26 -13.43 13.66
CA THR A 118 -8.62 -13.59 14.97
C THR A 118 -7.68 -12.43 15.32
N LEU A 119 -7.42 -11.51 14.40
CA LEU A 119 -6.53 -10.37 14.59
C LEU A 119 -7.32 -9.16 15.13
N PRO A 120 -6.65 -8.22 15.83
CA PRO A 120 -7.29 -6.98 16.28
C PRO A 120 -8.00 -6.25 15.13
N GLY A 121 -9.30 -5.99 15.32
CA GLY A 121 -10.15 -5.32 14.33
C GLY A 121 -10.44 -6.12 13.06
N GLY A 122 -10.07 -7.40 12.99
CA GLY A 122 -10.26 -8.21 11.78
C GLY A 122 -9.36 -7.81 10.61
N MET A 123 -8.26 -7.09 10.88
CA MET A 123 -7.44 -6.43 9.85
C MET A 123 -6.10 -7.12 9.61
N PRO A 124 -5.54 -7.03 8.38
CA PRO A 124 -4.27 -7.64 8.05
C PRO A 124 -3.08 -6.97 8.74
N TYR A 125 -2.00 -7.74 8.84
CA TYR A 125 -0.67 -7.24 9.18
C TYR A 125 0.21 -7.32 7.94
N TYR A 126 0.89 -6.23 7.64
CA TYR A 126 1.76 -6.08 6.49
C TYR A 126 3.21 -5.91 6.92
N VAL A 127 4.13 -6.40 6.09
CA VAL A 127 5.55 -6.08 6.18
C VAL A 127 6.02 -5.51 4.85
N VAL A 128 6.82 -4.45 4.92
CA VAL A 128 7.46 -3.77 3.78
C VAL A 128 8.92 -4.20 3.71
N ALA A 129 9.37 -4.66 2.56
CA ALA A 129 10.78 -4.90 2.28
C ALA A 129 11.50 -3.56 2.04
N ASP A 130 12.49 -3.30 2.87
CA ASP A 130 13.35 -2.11 2.91
C ASP A 130 14.84 -2.47 2.82
#